data_AF-A0A8T0EVI1-F1
#
_entry.id   AF-A0A8T0EVI1-F1
#
_cell.length_a   1.000
_cell.length_b   1.000
_cell.length_c   1.000
_cell.angle_alpha   90.00
_cell.angle_beta   90.00
_cell.angle_gamma   90.00
#
_symmetry.space_group_name_H-M   'P 1'
#
loop_
_entity.id
_entity.type
_entity.pdbx_description
1 polymer ?
#
loop_
_entity_poly.entity_id
_entity_poly.type
_entity_poly.pdbx_seq_one_letter_code
_entity_poly.pdbx_strand_id
1 'polypeptide(L)'
;MPVKNSKNYKKPIFPVEEIHKQLKKIDKKVPGAVAVFIAAAEEYLAAEIIEKAAIYSRQRGKDVIGPMDITEAIKADKELNSLLSKSLK
;
A
#
# COMPACT_ATOMS: atom_id res chain seq x y z
N MET A 1 -5.52 23.50 -2.44
CA MET A 1 -4.40 24.31 -1.91
C MET A 1 -3.47 23.40 -1.13
N PRO A 2 -2.17 23.28 -1.46
CA PRO A 2 -1.20 22.78 -0.50
C PRO A 2 -0.88 23.91 0.48
N VAL A 3 -1.15 23.68 1.76
CA VAL A 3 -0.79 24.61 2.84
C VAL A 3 0.73 24.67 2.89
N LYS A 4 1.27 25.82 2.48
CA LYS A 4 2.66 26.21 2.74
C LYS A 4 2.80 26.38 4.26
N ASN A 5 3.24 25.34 4.94
CA ASN A 5 3.89 25.31 6.28
C ASN A 5 3.49 24.04 7.06
N SER A 6 4.15 22.92 6.81
CA SER A 6 4.47 21.98 7.88
C SER A 6 5.78 21.31 7.54
N LYS A 7 6.81 21.60 8.32
CA LYS A 7 8.18 21.09 8.12
C LYS A 7 8.33 19.62 8.55
N ASN A 8 7.25 18.85 8.71
CA ASN A 8 7.27 17.56 9.43
C ASN A 8 6.36 16.43 8.90
N TYR A 9 5.82 16.48 7.67
CA TYR A 9 5.16 15.29 7.10
C TYR A 9 6.16 14.44 6.32
N LYS A 10 6.32 13.18 6.73
CA LYS A 10 7.17 12.21 6.02
C LYS A 10 6.54 11.95 4.65
N LYS A 11 7.29 12.21 3.58
CA LYS A 11 6.86 11.91 2.21
C LYS A 11 6.72 10.38 2.05
N PRO A 12 5.66 9.88 1.38
CA PRO A 12 5.56 8.46 1.02
C PRO A 12 6.81 7.98 0.29
N ILE A 13 7.24 6.76 0.60
CA ILE A 13 8.29 6.02 -0.09
C ILE A 13 7.83 5.65 -1.50
N PHE A 14 6.53 5.36 -1.66
CA PHE A 14 5.96 5.00 -2.96
C PHE A 14 6.11 6.14 -3.99
N PRO A 15 6.26 5.83 -5.29
CA PRO A 15 6.69 6.79 -6.31
C PRO A 15 5.56 7.77 -6.69
N VAL A 16 5.39 8.84 -5.90
CA VAL A 16 4.34 9.87 -6.08
C VAL A 16 4.32 10.45 -7.50
N GLU A 17 5.48 10.74 -8.08
CA GLU A 17 5.58 11.35 -9.41
C GLU A 17 5.12 10.40 -10.52
N GLU A 18 5.43 9.11 -10.39
CA GLU A 18 5.00 8.11 -11.36
C GLU A 18 3.50 7.86 -11.28
N ILE A 19 2.96 7.76 -10.05
CA ILE A 19 1.52 7.70 -9.81
C ILE A 19 0.83 8.93 -10.42
N HIS A 20 1.38 10.14 -10.24
CA HIS A 20 0.80 11.34 -10.82
C HIS A 20 0.80 11.32 -12.36
N LYS A 21 1.87 10.84 -12.99
CA LYS A 21 1.94 10.66 -14.45
C LYS A 21 0.88 9.67 -14.93
N GLN A 22 0.66 8.57 -14.20
CA GLN A 22 -0.39 7.60 -14.54
C GLN A 22 -1.78 8.23 -14.44
N LEU A 23 -2.08 8.97 -13.37
CA LEU A 23 -3.36 9.66 -13.21
C LEU A 23 -3.60 10.70 -14.32
N LYS A 24 -2.56 11.40 -14.79
CA LYS A 24 -2.64 12.35 -15.92
C LYS A 24 -3.03 11.70 -17.25
N LYS A 25 -2.83 10.39 -17.42
CA LYS A 25 -3.30 9.64 -18.61
C LYS A 25 -4.83 9.51 -18.61
N ILE A 26 -5.46 9.51 -17.43
CA ILE A 26 -6.91 9.43 -17.26
C ILE A 26 -7.51 10.84 -17.28
N ASP A 27 -6.97 11.74 -16.45
CA ASP A 27 -7.41 13.14 -16.39
C ASP A 27 -6.21 14.10 -16.30
N LYS A 28 -6.03 14.90 -17.37
CA LYS A 28 -4.99 15.93 -17.47
C LYS A 28 -5.12 17.02 -16.41
N LYS A 29 -6.28 17.20 -15.77
CA LYS A 29 -6.51 18.21 -14.73
C LYS A 29 -6.28 17.71 -13.30
N VAL A 30 -5.90 16.43 -13.12
CA VAL A 30 -5.73 15.86 -11.78
C VAL A 30 -4.69 16.66 -10.95
N PRO A 31 -5.04 17.12 -9.73
CA PRO A 31 -4.10 17.81 -8.84
C PRO A 31 -3.01 16.86 -8.31
N GLY A 32 -1.79 17.37 -8.11
CA GLY A 32 -0.68 16.57 -7.56
C GLY A 32 -0.95 16.04 -6.14
N ALA A 33 -1.78 16.73 -5.35
CA ALA A 33 -2.18 16.27 -4.02
C ALA A 33 -2.92 14.92 -4.04
N VAL A 34 -3.65 14.63 -5.13
CA VAL A 34 -4.34 13.34 -5.29
C VAL A 34 -3.32 12.20 -5.40
N ALA A 35 -2.22 12.42 -6.13
CA ALA A 35 -1.15 11.43 -6.24
C ALA A 35 -0.45 11.17 -4.91
N VAL A 36 -0.24 12.21 -4.09
CA VAL A 36 0.32 12.06 -2.74
C VAL A 36 -0.60 11.22 -1.86
N PHE A 37 -1.91 11.48 -1.91
CA PHE A 37 -2.89 10.71 -1.14
C PHE A 37 -2.93 9.24 -1.57
N ILE A 38 -2.96 8.97 -2.87
CA ILE A 38 -2.97 7.61 -3.42
C ILE A 38 -1.69 6.86 -3.04
N ALA A 39 -0.52 7.49 -3.20
CA ALA A 39 0.75 6.88 -2.81
C ALA A 39 0.78 6.51 -1.31
N ALA A 40 0.26 7.38 -0.45
CA ALA A 40 0.18 7.12 0.98
C ALA A 40 -0.77 5.96 1.30
N ALA A 41 -1.93 5.88 0.63
CA ALA A 41 -2.88 4.79 0.81
C ALA A 41 -2.32 3.44 0.33
N GLU A 42 -1.64 3.41 -0.82
CA GLU A 42 -0.98 2.22 -1.33
C GLU A 42 0.16 1.76 -0.43
N GLU A 43 0.99 2.69 0.07
CA GLU A 43 2.07 2.38 1.01
C GLU A 43 1.53 1.82 2.33
N TYR A 44 0.46 2.40 2.87
CA TYR A 44 -0.19 1.90 4.08
C TYR A 44 -0.69 0.46 3.90
N LEU A 45 -1.41 0.19 2.79
CA LEU A 45 -1.91 -1.16 2.51
C LEU A 45 -0.77 -2.17 2.31
N ALA A 46 0.30 -1.78 1.62
CA ALA A 46 1.46 -2.64 1.43
C ALA A 46 2.16 -2.94 2.78
N ALA A 47 2.32 -1.94 3.64
CA ALA A 47 2.92 -2.10 4.96
C ALA A 47 2.10 -3.07 5.83
N GLU A 48 0.77 -2.90 5.87
CA GLU A 48 -0.14 -3.76 6.64
C GLU A 48 -0.06 -5.23 6.19
N ILE A 49 -0.05 -5.48 4.87
CA ILE A 49 0.07 -6.84 4.32
C ILE A 49 1.42 -7.45 4.66
N ILE A 50 2.52 -6.69 4.52
CA ILE A 50 3.87 -7.17 4.81
C ILE A 50 4.04 -7.46 6.30
N GLU A 51 3.53 -6.60 7.17
CA GLU A 51 3.60 -6.77 8.62
C GLU A 51 2.93 -8.07 9.06
N LYS A 52 1.69 -8.31 8.61
CA LYS A 52 1.00 -9.57 8.92
C LYS A 52 1.72 -10.77 8.30
N ALA A 53 2.12 -10.70 7.04
CA ALA A 53 2.83 -11.81 6.38
C ALA A 53 4.17 -12.17 7.06
N ALA A 54 4.88 -11.17 7.60
CA ALA A 54 6.11 -11.40 8.36
C ALA A 54 5.86 -12.21 9.63
N ILE A 55 4.72 -12.00 10.32
CA ILE A 55 4.34 -12.79 11.49
C ILE A 55 4.15 -14.27 11.09
N TYR A 56 3.43 -14.54 10.01
CA TYR A 56 3.22 -15.90 9.51
C TYR A 56 4.53 -16.58 9.07
N SER A 57 5.42 -15.85 8.39
CA SER A 57 6.74 -16.34 7.98
C SER A 57 7.59 -16.75 9.19
N ARG A 58 7.65 -15.89 10.22
CA ARG A 58 8.38 -16.15 11.47
C ARG A 58 7.82 -17.33 12.25
N GLN A 59 6.49 -17.47 12.32
CA GLN A 59 5.83 -18.62 12.95
C GLN A 59 6.21 -19.96 12.30
N ARG A 60 6.58 -19.93 11.02
CA ARG A 60 7.06 -21.09 10.26
C ARG A 60 8.58 -21.31 10.34
N GLY A 61 9.28 -20.51 11.15
CA GLY A 61 10.74 -20.56 11.26
C GLY A 61 11.45 -20.12 9.98
N LYS A 62 10.82 -19.27 9.17
CA LYS A 62 11.41 -18.71 7.96
C LYS A 62 11.79 -17.25 8.17
N ASP A 63 12.94 -16.87 7.61
CA ASP A 63 13.41 -15.48 7.61
C ASP A 63 12.96 -14.69 6.37
N VAL A 64 12.34 -15.36 5.40
CA VAL A 64 11.89 -14.79 4.13
C VAL A 64 10.39 -15.01 3.96
N ILE A 65 9.67 -13.93 3.66
CA ILE A 65 8.22 -13.95 3.41
C ILE A 65 7.95 -14.68 2.09
N GLY A 66 7.20 -15.79 2.16
CA GLY A 66 6.77 -16.56 0.99
C GLY A 66 5.35 -16.21 0.52
N PRO A 67 4.96 -16.65 -0.69
CA PRO A 67 3.60 -16.44 -1.21
C PRO A 67 2.48 -16.99 -0.30
N MET A 68 2.76 -18.09 0.40
CA MET A 68 1.81 -18.72 1.33
C MET A 68 1.59 -17.87 2.59
N ASP A 69 2.63 -17.22 3.09
CA ASP A 69 2.54 -16.37 4.28
C ASP A 69 1.69 -15.12 3.99
N ILE A 70 1.82 -14.56 2.78
CA ILE A 70 0.98 -13.45 2.31
C ILE A 70 -0.48 -13.90 2.17
N THR A 71 -0.71 -15.05 1.53
CA THR A 71 -2.06 -15.56 1.30
C THR A 71 -2.80 -15.83 2.61
N GLU A 72 -2.12 -16.42 3.59
CA GLU A 72 -2.72 -16.70 4.89
C GLU A 72 -2.94 -15.45 5.72
N ALA A 73 -1.98 -14.52 5.72
CA ALA A 73 -2.14 -13.23 6.37
C ALA A 73 -3.36 -12.47 5.85
N ILE A 74 -3.59 -12.46 4.53
CA ILE A 74 -4.77 -11.81 3.96
C ILE A 74 -6.05 -12.56 4.31
N LYS A 75 -6.08 -13.89 4.21
CA LYS A 75 -7.29 -14.70 4.51
C LYS A 75 -7.71 -14.61 5.98
N ALA A 76 -6.75 -14.49 6.89
CA ALA A 76 -7.00 -14.39 8.32
C ALA A 76 -7.52 -13.01 8.74
N ASP A 77 -7.15 -11.95 8.01
CA ASP A 77 -7.63 -10.60 8.28
C ASP A 77 -8.98 -10.35 7.58
N LYS A 78 -10.00 -9.97 8.36
CA LYS A 78 -11.36 -9.79 7.83
C LYS A 78 -11.45 -8.66 6.80
N GLU A 79 -10.75 -7.56 7.02
CA GLU A 79 -10.83 -6.38 6.15
C GLU A 79 -10.06 -6.64 4.85
N LEU A 80 -8.85 -7.18 4.95
CA LEU A 80 -8.04 -7.53 3.78
C LEU A 80 -8.68 -8.66 2.97
N ASN A 81 -9.23 -9.69 3.62
CA ASN A 81 -9.94 -10.75 2.93
C ASN A 81 -11.17 -10.18 2.20
N SER A 82 -11.95 -9.31 2.83
CA SER A 82 -13.08 -8.65 2.18
C SER A 82 -12.64 -7.83 0.96
N LEU A 83 -11.54 -7.08 1.09
CA LEU A 83 -11.01 -6.22 0.04
C LEU A 83 -10.42 -7.00 -1.15
N LEU A 84 -9.69 -8.09 -0.88
CA LEU A 84 -8.87 -8.81 -1.86
C LEU A 84 -9.41 -10.19 -2.26
N SER A 85 -10.55 -10.62 -1.70
CA SER A 85 -11.17 -11.94 -1.94
C SER A 85 -11.29 -12.33 -3.41
N LYS A 86 -11.58 -11.39 -4.31
CA LYS A 86 -11.73 -11.66 -5.76
C LYS A 86 -10.39 -11.91 -6.47
N SER A 87 -9.28 -11.49 -5.87
CA SER A 87 -7.94 -11.53 -6.48
C SER A 87 -7.09 -12.69 -5.97
N LEU A 88 -7.45 -13.28 -4.81
CA LEU A 88 -6.80 -14.47 -4.27
C LEU A 88 -7.41 -15.71 -4.91
N LYS A 89 -6.66 -16.33 -5.84
CA LYS A 89 -7.00 -17.63 -6.42
C LYS A 89 -6.53 -18.77 -5.51
#